data_AF-A0AA50U0W0-F1
#
_entry.id   AF-A0AA50U0W0-F1
#
_cell.length_a   1.000
_cell.length_b   1.000
_cell.length_c   1.000
_cell.angle_alpha   90.00
_cell.angle_beta   90.00
_cell.angle_gamma   90.00
#
_symmetry.space_group_name_H-M   'P 1'
#
loop_
_entity.id
_entity.type
_entity.pdbx_description
1 polymer ?
#
loop_
_entity_poly.entity_id
_entity_poly.type
_entity_poly.pdbx_seq_one_letter_code
_entity_poly.pdbx_strand_id
1 'polypeptide(L)'
;KTKMLNYELSNPIGIAAGFDKHGDAILGLKKLGFSIIEIGSITPEPQPGNPKPRVFRLPEDDAVINRYGFNSEGHEKVYKK
;
A
#
# COMPACT_ATOMS: atom_id res chain seq x y z
N LYS A 1 12.55 -14.93 -11.59
CA LYS A 1 12.92 -13.67 -12.26
C LYS A 1 11.95 -13.40 -13.38
N THR A 2 11.48 -12.17 -13.52
CA THR A 2 10.59 -11.73 -14.62
C THR A 2 10.96 -10.31 -15.03
N LYS A 3 10.41 -9.82 -16.14
CA LYS A 3 10.57 -8.44 -16.60
C LYS A 3 9.22 -7.73 -16.56
N MET A 4 9.21 -6.50 -16.08
CA MET A 4 8.04 -5.62 -16.15
C MET A 4 8.51 -4.23 -16.58
N LEU A 5 7.96 -3.73 -17.68
CA LEU A 5 8.50 -2.55 -18.37
C LEU A 5 10.02 -2.75 -18.61
N ASN A 6 10.83 -1.78 -18.18
CA ASN A 6 12.29 -1.84 -18.27
C ASN A 6 12.97 -2.31 -16.96
N TYR A 7 12.22 -2.95 -16.05
CA TYR A 7 12.74 -3.43 -14.77
C TYR A 7 12.85 -4.96 -14.72
N GLU A 8 13.99 -5.44 -14.22
CA GLU A 8 14.22 -6.84 -13.87
C GLU A 8 13.74 -7.09 -12.44
N LEU A 9 12.80 -8.02 -12.26
CA LEU A 9 12.24 -8.39 -10.96
C LEU A 9 12.77 -9.75 -10.51
N SER A 10 13.05 -9.89 -9.21
CA SER A 10 13.53 -11.18 -8.68
C SER A 10 12.43 -12.26 -8.78
N ASN A 11 11.17 -11.86 -8.63
CA ASN A 11 9.96 -12.67 -8.81
C ASN A 11 8.76 -11.78 -9.25
N PRO A 12 7.63 -12.35 -9.72
CA PRO A 12 6.48 -11.58 -10.19
C PRO A 12 5.52 -11.12 -9.07
N ILE A 13 5.87 -11.31 -7.79
CA ILE A 13 4.97 -11.06 -6.65
C ILE A 13 5.24 -9.65 -6.09
N GLY A 14 4.16 -8.89 -5.91
CA GLY A 14 4.19 -7.55 -5.32
C GLY A 14 3.16 -7.36 -4.20
N ILE A 15 3.29 -6.25 -3.47
CA ILE A 15 2.29 -5.76 -2.53
C ILE A 15 1.48 -4.65 -3.19
N ALA A 16 0.16 -4.81 -3.17
CA ALA A 16 -0.78 -3.85 -3.72
C ALA A 16 -0.87 -2.58 -2.86
N ALA A 17 -1.32 -1.49 -3.50
CA ALA A 17 -1.65 -0.24 -2.82
C ALA A 17 -2.66 -0.43 -1.70
N GLY A 18 -2.65 0.50 -0.75
CA GLY A 18 -3.51 0.51 0.42
C GLY A 18 -2.92 -0.19 1.65
N PHE A 19 -1.88 -1.01 1.47
CA PHE A 19 -1.14 -1.63 2.57
C PHE A 19 -0.16 -0.64 3.22
N ASP A 20 0.86 -0.19 2.48
CA ASP A 20 1.81 0.83 2.92
C ASP A 20 1.44 2.20 2.33
N LYS A 21 0.49 2.87 2.99
CA LYS A 21 -0.10 4.12 2.48
C LYS A 21 0.89 5.30 2.41
N HIS A 22 1.94 5.28 3.22
CA HIS A 22 2.83 6.43 3.39
C HIS A 22 4.31 6.09 3.24
N GLY A 23 4.64 4.90 2.71
CA GLY A 23 6.01 4.45 2.48
C GLY A 23 6.78 4.09 3.75
N ASP A 24 6.10 3.74 4.83
CA ASP A 24 6.70 3.50 6.15
C ASP A 24 7.45 2.16 6.23
N ALA A 25 7.16 1.20 5.34
CA ALA A 25 7.61 -0.19 5.45
C ALA A 25 8.29 -0.74 4.19
N ILE A 26 8.63 0.11 3.21
CA ILE A 26 9.21 -0.29 1.91
C ILE A 26 10.37 -1.27 2.05
N LEU A 27 11.39 -0.95 2.87
CA LEU A 27 12.56 -1.81 3.04
C LEU A 27 12.23 -3.13 3.71
N GLY A 28 11.29 -3.14 4.66
CA GLY A 28 10.84 -4.35 5.35
C GLY A 28 10.11 -5.30 4.39
N LEU A 29 9.17 -4.76 3.60
CA LEU A 29 8.44 -5.52 2.58
C LEU A 29 9.38 -6.10 1.51
N LYS A 30 10.39 -5.33 1.09
CA LYS A 30 11.40 -5.84 0.16
C LYS A 30 12.19 -7.00 0.76
N LYS A 31 12.56 -6.93 2.04
CA LYS A 31 13.26 -8.01 2.76
C LYS A 31 12.40 -9.27 2.94
N LEU A 32 11.07 -9.13 3.01
CA LEU A 32 10.13 -10.26 3.00
C LEU A 32 10.02 -10.95 1.64
N GLY A 33 10.58 -10.36 0.57
CA GLY A 33 10.69 -10.99 -0.74
C GLY A 33 9.80 -10.41 -1.83
N PHE A 34 9.03 -9.35 -1.55
CA PHE A 34 8.24 -8.68 -2.57
C PHE A 34 9.13 -7.91 -3.55
N SER A 35 8.89 -8.10 -4.85
CA SER A 35 9.66 -7.44 -5.92
C SER A 35 9.09 -6.08 -6.32
N ILE A 36 7.80 -5.88 -6.11
CA ILE A 36 7.09 -4.61 -6.35
C ILE A 36 6.39 -4.22 -5.05
N ILE A 37 6.49 -2.94 -4.68
CA ILE A 37 5.78 -2.37 -3.53
C ILE A 37 5.06 -1.13 -4.05
N GLU A 38 3.74 -1.21 -4.13
CA GLU A 38 2.92 -0.08 -4.55
C GLU A 38 2.46 0.68 -3.29
N ILE A 39 3.13 1.79 -2.99
CA ILE A 39 2.74 2.64 -1.85
C ILE A 39 1.47 3.44 -2.16
N GLY A 40 0.79 3.91 -1.11
CA GLY A 40 -0.36 4.79 -1.22
C GLY A 40 -1.71 4.09 -1.01
N SER A 41 -2.82 4.62 -1.48
CA SER A 41 -2.95 5.87 -2.27
C SER A 41 -2.63 7.11 -1.43
N ILE A 42 -1.78 7.97 -1.98
CA ILE A 42 -1.42 9.27 -1.41
C ILE A 42 -2.23 10.34 -2.13
N THR A 43 -2.83 11.24 -1.36
CA THR A 43 -3.55 12.41 -1.87
C THR A 43 -2.65 13.65 -1.89
N PRO A 44 -2.93 14.66 -2.72
CA PRO A 44 -2.20 15.94 -2.67
C PRO A 44 -2.23 16.53 -1.26
N GLU A 45 -3.42 16.84 -0.75
CA GLU A 45 -3.58 17.33 0.63
C GLU A 45 -3.80 16.18 1.62
N PRO A 46 -3.37 16.31 2.89
CA PRO A 46 -3.64 15.32 3.92
C PRO A 46 -5.15 15.20 4.19
N GLN A 47 -5.61 13.97 4.45
CA GLN A 47 -6.98 13.75 4.90
C GLN A 47 -7.09 12.51 5.80
N PRO A 48 -7.98 12.55 6.82
CA PRO A 48 -8.10 11.46 7.79
C PRO A 48 -8.79 10.21 7.21
N GLY A 49 -9.50 10.34 6.10
CA GLY A 49 -10.43 9.36 5.54
C GLY A 49 -11.72 9.21 6.37
N ASN A 50 -12.49 8.16 6.09
CA ASN A 50 -13.81 7.95 6.71
C ASN A 50 -13.71 7.63 8.22
N PRO A 51 -14.72 7.93 9.06
CA PRO A 51 -14.74 7.53 10.48
C PRO A 51 -14.56 6.01 10.68
N LYS A 52 -13.99 5.62 11.83
CA LYS A 52 -13.90 4.19 12.23
C LYS A 52 -15.25 3.72 12.82
N PRO A 53 -15.60 2.42 12.74
CA PRO A 53 -14.87 1.32 12.09
C PRO A 53 -15.02 1.33 10.56
N ARG A 54 -13.92 1.02 9.85
CA ARG A 54 -13.82 1.15 8.38
C ARG A 54 -13.07 0.02 7.66
N VAL A 55 -12.72 -1.04 8.39
CA VAL A 55 -12.15 -2.29 7.86
C VAL A 55 -12.72 -3.46 8.66
N PHE A 56 -13.15 -4.49 7.96
CA PHE A 56 -13.87 -5.63 8.51
C PHE A 56 -13.30 -6.88 7.85
N ARG A 57 -12.87 -7.85 8.66
CA ARG A 57 -12.43 -9.16 8.16
C ARG A 57 -13.63 -10.10 8.14
N LEU A 58 -13.74 -10.90 7.08
CA LEU A 58 -14.71 -11.98 6.93
C LEU A 58 -13.92 -13.28 6.81
N PRO A 59 -13.51 -13.91 7.93
CA PRO A 59 -12.62 -15.07 7.90
C PRO A 59 -13.24 -16.29 7.20
N GLU A 60 -14.56 -16.43 7.25
CA GLU A 60 -15.31 -17.52 6.62
C GLU A 60 -15.22 -17.47 5.08
N ASP A 61 -15.02 -16.27 4.52
CA ASP A 61 -14.93 -16.02 3.08
C ASP A 61 -13.49 -15.75 2.61
N ASP A 62 -12.50 -15.86 3.50
CA ASP A 62 -11.12 -15.38 3.26
C ASP A 62 -11.06 -13.94 2.71
N ALA A 63 -11.97 -13.07 3.20
CA ALA A 63 -12.23 -11.75 2.60
C ALA A 63 -12.06 -10.58 3.58
N VAL A 64 -11.97 -9.38 2.99
CA VAL A 64 -11.93 -8.11 3.72
C VAL A 64 -12.81 -7.08 3.01
N ILE A 65 -13.69 -6.42 3.78
CA ILE A 65 -14.43 -5.23 3.33
C ILE A 65 -13.79 -4.00 3.97
N ASN A 66 -13.49 -2.99 3.17
CA ASN A 66 -12.97 -1.72 3.67
C ASN A 66 -13.68 -0.53 3.03
N ARG A 67 -13.68 0.58 3.77
CA ARG A 67 -14.19 1.88 3.34
C ARG A 67 -13.31 2.98 3.91
N TYR A 68 -12.01 2.89 3.66
CA TYR A 68 -11.02 3.81 4.24
C TYR A 68 -11.23 5.27 3.83
N GLY A 69 -11.65 5.52 2.58
CA GLY A 69 -11.82 6.87 2.06
C GLY A 69 -10.49 7.62 1.92
N PHE A 70 -9.46 6.99 1.34
CA PHE A 70 -8.14 7.60 1.07
C PHE A 70 -7.50 8.35 2.24
N ASN A 71 -7.48 7.75 3.43
CA ASN A 71 -6.69 8.26 4.55
C ASN A 71 -5.21 8.37 4.16
N SER A 72 -4.66 9.59 4.18
CA SER A 72 -3.36 9.95 3.61
C SER A 72 -2.73 11.11 4.39
N GLU A 73 -1.42 11.06 4.58
CA GLU A 73 -0.61 12.12 5.19
C GLU A 73 -0.29 13.30 4.25
N GLY A 74 -0.72 13.24 2.99
CA GLY A 74 -0.45 14.26 1.97
C GLY A 74 0.86 14.02 1.22
N HIS A 75 0.92 14.46 -0.04
CA HIS A 75 2.05 14.15 -0.93
C HIS A 75 3.37 14.74 -0.43
N GLU A 76 3.35 15.98 0.05
CA GLU A 76 4.55 16.67 0.52
C GLU A 76 5.22 15.93 1.69
N LYS A 77 4.40 15.44 2.63
CA LYS A 77 4.91 14.70 3.80
C LYS A 77 5.47 13.34 3.39
N VAL A 78 4.79 12.63 2.50
CA VAL A 78 5.22 11.29 2.07
C VAL A 78 6.46 11.36 1.16
N TYR A 79 6.54 12.35 0.26
CA TYR A 79 7.67 12.53 -0.64
C TYR A 79 8.99 12.83 0.10
N LYS A 80 8.92 13.45 1.28
CA LYS A 80 10.08 13.81 2.10
C LYS A 80 10.66 12.66 2.93
N LYS A 81 10.04 11.47 2.93
CA LYS A 81 10.54 10.29 3.65
C LYS A 81 11.60 9.55 2.83
#